data_AF-A0A149VIK0-F1
#
_entry.id   AF-A0A149VIK0-F1
#
_cell.length_a   1.000
_cell.length_b   1.000
_cell.length_c   1.000
_cell.angle_alpha   90.00
_cell.angle_beta   90.00
_cell.angle_gamma   90.00
#
_symmetry.space_group_name_H-M   'P 1'
#
loop_
_entity.id
_entity.type
_entity.pdbx_description
1 polymer ?
#
loop_
_entity_poly.entity_id
_entity_poly.type
_entity_poly.pdbx_seq_one_letter_code
_entity_poly.pdbx_strand_id
1 'polypeptide(L)'
;QADHEIGRLLASIRDEGQADNTLVLEIFGDNGGSAEGGPLGHDAKNADGTTPSVKDRLKIANALGSEHYLNHYAAAWAWALTAPFQGTKQDASHLGGTTDPLVISWPARFPQAKGLRSQFSHLVDIAPTLYEAAHITSPTTTNSVAQWPLEGTSLLYTLDQPNAPSRHHVQYFATNGNRSIYANGWWAGILAQQTWEGPNGSAYLTQGQHDTHQWELYNLND
;
A
#
# COMPACT_ATOMS: atom_id res chain seq x y z
N GLN A 1 -3.58 17.68 -5.13
CA GLN A 1 -2.26 18.33 -5.02
C GLN A 1 -1.14 17.38 -5.42
N ALA A 2 -1.01 16.20 -4.82
CA ALA A 2 0.04 15.23 -5.18
C ALA A 2 0.15 14.95 -6.69
N ASP A 3 -0.95 14.57 -7.34
CA ASP A 3 -1.00 14.33 -8.80
C ASP A 3 -0.51 15.53 -9.63
N HIS A 4 -0.87 16.75 -9.23
CA HIS A 4 -0.39 17.97 -9.91
C HIS A 4 1.14 18.12 -9.82
N GLU A 5 1.71 17.85 -8.65
CA GLU A 5 3.16 17.95 -8.44
C GLU A 5 3.93 16.83 -9.15
N ILE A 6 3.38 15.60 -9.18
CA ILE A 6 3.91 14.50 -10.01
C ILE A 6 3.88 14.92 -11.48
N GLY A 7 2.77 15.50 -11.95
CA GLY A 7 2.65 16.02 -13.31
C GLY A 7 3.70 17.09 -13.65
N ARG A 8 4.02 17.98 -12.69
CA ARG A 8 5.11 18.96 -12.86
C ARG A 8 6.48 18.29 -12.98
N LEU A 9 6.77 17.29 -12.16
CA LEU A 9 8.03 16.52 -12.25
C LEU A 9 8.16 15.83 -13.62
N LEU A 10 7.11 15.11 -14.05
CA LEU A 10 7.09 14.41 -15.33
C LEU A 10 7.17 15.38 -16.52
N ALA A 11 6.59 16.58 -16.40
CA ALA A 11 6.73 17.63 -17.40
C ALA A 11 8.19 18.08 -17.55
N SER A 12 8.92 18.30 -16.45
CA SER A 12 10.34 18.66 -16.50
C SER A 12 11.19 17.58 -17.19
N ILE A 13 10.97 16.30 -16.86
CA ILE A 13 11.68 15.18 -17.50
C ILE A 13 11.40 15.13 -19.02
N ARG A 14 10.17 15.46 -19.43
CA ARG A 14 9.78 15.56 -20.84
C ARG A 14 10.45 16.75 -21.54
N ASP A 15 10.53 17.91 -20.89
CA ASP A 15 11.16 19.10 -21.45
C ASP A 15 12.67 18.92 -21.65
N GLU A 16 13.31 18.06 -20.84
CA GLU A 16 14.69 17.60 -21.01
C GLU A 16 14.87 16.55 -22.13
N GLY A 17 13.78 16.11 -22.77
CA GLY A 17 13.78 15.08 -23.81
C GLY A 17 14.05 13.67 -23.30
N GLN A 18 13.90 13.42 -21.99
CA GLN A 18 14.21 12.13 -21.36
C GLN A 18 12.98 11.27 -21.06
N ALA A 19 11.76 11.76 -21.32
CA ALA A 19 10.52 11.07 -20.95
C ALA A 19 10.42 9.65 -21.48
N ASP A 20 10.73 9.42 -22.77
CA ASP A 20 10.58 8.09 -23.37
C ASP A 20 11.52 7.05 -22.74
N ASN A 21 12.74 7.46 -22.36
CA ASN A 21 13.74 6.58 -21.78
C ASN A 21 13.78 6.61 -20.24
N THR A 22 12.73 7.13 -19.61
CA THR A 22 12.57 7.11 -18.15
C THR A 22 11.61 5.98 -17.76
N LEU A 23 12.06 5.08 -16.89
CA LEU A 23 11.18 4.13 -16.22
C LEU A 23 10.46 4.85 -15.08
N VAL A 24 9.13 4.91 -15.14
CA VAL A 24 8.26 5.43 -14.09
C VAL A 24 7.56 4.27 -13.42
N LEU A 25 7.64 4.23 -12.08
CA LEU A 25 6.92 3.33 -11.19
C LEU A 25 6.15 4.20 -10.20
N GLU A 26 4.86 4.41 -10.45
CA GLU A 26 4.00 5.25 -9.60
C GLU A 26 3.11 4.36 -8.73
N ILE A 27 3.35 4.36 -7.42
CA ILE A 27 2.55 3.63 -6.44
C ILE A 27 1.65 4.64 -5.73
N PHE A 28 0.33 4.44 -5.82
CA PHE A 28 -0.66 5.34 -5.25
C PHE A 28 -0.91 5.00 -3.77
N GLY A 29 0.05 5.38 -2.91
CA GLY A 29 0.02 5.07 -1.48
C GLY A 29 1.19 4.18 -1.07
N ASP A 30 1.29 3.91 0.23
CA ASP A 30 2.23 2.95 0.82
C ASP A 30 1.52 1.85 1.64
N ASN A 31 0.19 1.94 1.73
CA ASN A 31 -0.74 1.01 2.36
C ASN A 31 -2.18 1.44 2.06
N GLY A 32 -3.13 0.58 2.44
CA GLY A 32 -4.56 0.88 2.39
C GLY A 32 -4.99 2.18 3.09
N GLY A 33 -6.22 2.61 2.85
CA GLY A 33 -6.80 3.80 3.49
C GLY A 33 -6.68 3.75 5.02
N SER A 34 -6.33 4.86 5.67
CA SER A 34 -6.11 4.87 7.12
C SER A 34 -7.44 4.92 7.88
N ALA A 35 -7.69 3.94 8.74
CA ALA A 35 -8.84 3.95 9.63
C ALA A 35 -8.54 4.49 11.04
N GLU A 36 -7.35 5.05 11.24
CA GLU A 36 -6.82 5.50 12.54
C GLU A 36 -7.63 6.66 13.15
N GLY A 37 -8.42 7.36 12.31
CA GLY A 37 -9.39 8.35 12.77
C GLY A 37 -10.56 7.79 13.60
N GLY A 38 -10.71 6.47 13.63
CA GLY A 38 -11.78 5.79 14.35
C GLY A 38 -13.17 5.98 13.70
N PRO A 39 -14.24 5.48 14.33
CA PRO A 39 -15.58 5.46 13.71
C PRO A 39 -16.16 6.84 13.37
N LEU A 40 -15.71 7.91 14.03
CA LEU A 40 -16.24 9.27 13.88
C LEU A 40 -15.20 10.28 13.39
N GLY A 41 -14.00 9.82 13.01
CA GLY A 41 -12.86 10.70 12.73
C GLY A 41 -12.40 11.48 13.96
N HIS A 42 -11.32 12.25 13.81
CA HIS A 42 -10.89 13.24 14.80
C HIS A 42 -10.42 14.52 14.11
N ASP A 43 -10.49 15.65 14.79
CA ASP A 43 -10.15 16.97 14.22
C ASP A 43 -9.65 17.96 15.27
N ALA A 44 -10.23 17.91 16.47
CA ALA A 44 -9.86 18.69 17.63
C ALA A 44 -9.79 17.83 18.89
N LYS A 45 -9.07 18.34 19.90
CA LYS A 45 -9.02 17.79 21.26
C LYS A 45 -9.43 18.89 22.25
N ASN A 46 -10.19 18.51 23.28
CA ASN A 46 -10.41 19.35 24.44
C ASN A 46 -9.09 19.55 25.20
N ALA A 47 -9.03 20.54 26.09
CA ALA A 47 -7.83 20.83 26.89
C ALA A 47 -7.39 19.66 27.78
N ASP A 48 -8.31 18.76 28.12
CA ASP A 48 -8.06 17.54 28.90
C ASP A 48 -7.64 16.33 28.02
N GLY A 49 -7.47 16.53 26.71
CA GLY A 49 -7.10 15.49 25.74
C GLY A 49 -8.26 14.64 25.23
N THR A 50 -9.49 14.88 25.68
CA THR A 50 -10.68 14.16 25.19
C THR A 50 -11.11 14.67 23.81
N THR A 51 -11.81 13.83 23.04
CA THR A 51 -12.37 14.25 21.74
C THR A 51 -13.71 14.98 21.96
N PRO A 52 -13.90 16.22 21.45
CA PRO A 52 -15.17 16.93 21.56
C PRO A 52 -16.33 16.20 20.87
N SER A 53 -17.56 16.54 21.26
CA SER A 53 -18.76 15.98 20.61
C SER A 53 -18.79 16.31 19.11
N VAL A 54 -19.38 15.45 18.27
CA VAL A 54 -19.57 15.74 16.83
C VAL A 54 -20.25 17.10 16.62
N LYS A 55 -21.23 17.45 17.46
CA LYS A 55 -21.95 18.73 17.40
C LYS A 55 -21.01 19.93 17.59
N ASP A 56 -20.02 19.81 18.46
CA ASP A 56 -19.05 20.89 18.68
C ASP A 56 -18.00 20.95 17.57
N ARG A 57 -17.53 19.79 17.08
CA ARG A 57 -16.60 19.69 15.95
C ARG A 57 -17.21 20.26 14.66
N LEU A 58 -18.52 20.12 14.45
CA LEU A 58 -19.21 20.72 13.30
C LEU A 58 -19.13 22.26 13.27
N LYS A 59 -18.94 22.93 14.41
CA LYS A 59 -18.82 24.40 14.46
C LYS A 59 -17.54 24.89 13.76
N ILE A 60 -16.53 24.03 13.63
CA ILE A 60 -15.23 24.34 13.00
C ILE A 60 -15.08 23.68 11.62
N ALA A 61 -16.14 23.07 11.06
CA ALA A 61 -16.05 22.27 9.83
C ALA A 61 -15.42 23.03 8.65
N ASN A 62 -15.72 24.33 8.50
CA ASN A 62 -15.17 25.16 7.42
C ASN A 62 -13.67 25.45 7.55
N ALA A 63 -13.06 25.17 8.70
CA ALA A 63 -11.63 25.34 8.93
C ALA A 63 -10.85 24.02 8.85
N LEU A 64 -11.52 22.88 8.68
CA LEU A 64 -10.83 21.60 8.50
C LEU A 64 -10.01 21.60 7.20
N GLY A 65 -8.82 21.00 7.25
CA GLY A 65 -7.82 21.07 6.18
C GLY A 65 -6.98 22.37 6.16
N SER A 66 -7.25 23.32 7.07
CA SER A 66 -6.32 24.43 7.33
C SER A 66 -5.14 23.98 8.20
N GLU A 67 -4.15 24.86 8.35
CA GLU A 67 -2.98 24.66 9.22
C GLU A 67 -3.32 24.56 10.72
N HIS A 68 -4.55 24.87 11.12
CA HIS A 68 -4.96 24.90 12.54
C HIS A 68 -5.43 23.55 13.09
N TYR A 69 -5.73 22.56 12.23
CA TYR A 69 -6.33 21.30 12.64
C TYR A 69 -5.60 20.09 12.08
N LEU A 70 -5.39 19.09 12.93
CA LEU A 70 -4.91 17.76 12.53
C LEU A 70 -6.12 16.83 12.40
N ASN A 71 -6.84 16.97 11.29
CA ASN A 71 -8.04 16.18 11.05
C ASN A 71 -7.74 14.85 10.34
N HIS A 72 -8.42 13.81 10.80
CA HIS A 72 -8.42 12.47 10.25
C HIS A 72 -9.85 12.05 9.97
N TYR A 73 -10.11 11.55 8.76
CA TYR A 73 -11.44 11.08 8.37
C TYR A 73 -11.85 9.82 9.14
N ALA A 74 -13.15 9.55 9.18
CA ALA A 74 -13.70 8.37 9.84
C ALA A 74 -13.34 7.07 9.10
N ALA A 75 -13.22 5.97 9.85
CA ALA A 75 -12.87 4.63 9.34
C ALA A 75 -13.72 4.16 8.14
N ALA A 76 -15.00 4.55 8.08
CA ALA A 76 -15.86 4.22 6.95
C ALA A 76 -15.36 4.80 5.62
N TRP A 77 -14.75 6.00 5.63
CA TRP A 77 -14.12 6.56 4.44
C TRP A 77 -12.84 5.81 4.07
N ALA A 78 -12.05 5.39 5.06
CA ALA A 78 -10.88 4.55 4.84
C ALA A 78 -11.25 3.28 4.07
N TRP A 79 -12.28 2.58 4.54
CA TRP A 79 -12.75 1.34 3.94
C TRP A 79 -13.39 1.58 2.57
N ALA A 80 -14.10 2.70 2.38
CA ALA A 80 -14.62 3.05 1.06
C ALA A 80 -13.50 3.25 0.02
N LEU A 81 -12.33 3.76 0.44
CA LEU A 81 -11.17 3.95 -0.44
C LEU A 81 -10.42 2.64 -0.76
N THR A 82 -10.62 1.59 0.03
CA THR A 82 -10.02 0.27 -0.19
C THR A 82 -10.98 -0.72 -0.86
N ALA A 83 -12.24 -0.30 -1.09
CA ALA A 83 -13.24 -1.11 -1.77
C ALA A 83 -12.77 -1.54 -3.17
N PRO A 84 -13.07 -2.78 -3.60
CA PRO A 84 -13.98 -3.74 -2.97
C PRO A 84 -13.33 -4.61 -1.89
N PHE A 85 -12.07 -4.37 -1.52
CA PHE A 85 -11.36 -5.23 -0.60
C PHE A 85 -11.76 -5.00 0.86
N GLN A 86 -11.62 -6.06 1.67
CA GLN A 86 -11.79 -5.98 3.11
C GLN A 86 -10.56 -5.36 3.76
N GLY A 87 -10.77 -4.66 4.88
CA GLY A 87 -9.69 -4.10 5.67
C GLY A 87 -9.17 -2.75 5.18
N THR A 88 -8.27 -2.20 5.98
CA THR A 88 -7.70 -0.87 5.89
C THR A 88 -6.23 -0.92 6.29
N LYS A 89 -5.54 0.23 6.33
CA LYS A 89 -4.17 0.33 6.85
C LYS A 89 -3.99 -0.49 8.14
N GLN A 90 -2.84 -1.16 8.28
CA GLN A 90 -2.48 -2.10 9.37
C GLN A 90 -3.19 -3.47 9.34
N ASP A 91 -4.24 -3.65 8.54
CA ASP A 91 -4.93 -4.94 8.39
C ASP A 91 -4.18 -5.82 7.37
N ALA A 92 -2.96 -6.26 7.72
CA ALA A 92 -2.13 -7.12 6.88
C ALA A 92 -2.80 -8.47 6.50
N SER A 93 -3.91 -8.80 7.14
CA SER A 93 -4.73 -9.99 6.90
C SER A 93 -5.52 -9.94 5.60
N HIS A 94 -5.78 -8.75 5.05
CA HIS A 94 -6.68 -8.56 3.92
C HIS A 94 -6.10 -7.60 2.88
N LEU A 95 -6.61 -7.72 1.65
CA LEU A 95 -6.12 -6.94 0.51
C LEU A 95 -6.35 -5.44 0.65
N GLY A 96 -7.37 -5.00 1.39
CA GLY A 96 -7.65 -3.58 1.58
C GLY A 96 -6.57 -2.86 2.41
N GLY A 97 -5.80 -3.59 3.22
CA GLY A 97 -4.65 -3.03 3.93
C GLY A 97 -3.32 -3.13 3.19
N THR A 98 -3.25 -3.95 2.13
CA THR A 98 -1.99 -4.40 1.52
C THR A 98 -1.91 -4.18 0.01
N THR A 99 -2.94 -3.61 -0.60
CA THR A 99 -3.01 -3.38 -2.05
C THR A 99 -3.06 -1.90 -2.37
N ASP A 100 -2.03 -1.43 -3.07
CA ASP A 100 -2.00 -0.09 -3.67
C ASP A 100 -1.90 -0.20 -5.19
N PRO A 101 -2.55 0.69 -5.95
CA PRO A 101 -2.38 0.75 -7.39
C PRO A 101 -0.92 1.06 -7.77
N LEU A 102 -0.37 0.32 -8.73
CA LEU A 102 0.92 0.58 -9.35
C LEU A 102 0.74 0.84 -10.84
N VAL A 103 1.29 1.95 -11.34
CA VAL A 103 1.44 2.24 -12.77
C VAL A 103 2.91 2.14 -13.15
N ILE A 104 3.19 1.38 -14.22
CA ILE A 104 4.53 1.23 -14.78
C ILE A 104 4.54 1.77 -16.21
N SER A 105 5.48 2.67 -16.52
CA SER A 105 5.65 3.24 -17.87
C SER A 105 7.12 3.33 -18.24
N TRP A 106 7.48 2.86 -19.45
CA TRP A 106 8.81 3.06 -20.03
C TRP A 106 8.74 2.93 -21.57
N PRO A 107 8.32 4.00 -22.27
CA PRO A 107 7.97 3.94 -23.69
C PRO A 107 9.11 3.48 -24.62
N ALA A 108 10.36 3.86 -24.34
CA ALA A 108 11.50 3.49 -25.18
C ALA A 108 11.75 1.98 -25.18
N ARG A 109 11.51 1.29 -24.05
CA ARG A 109 11.70 -0.16 -23.93
C ARG A 109 10.42 -0.94 -24.26
N PHE A 110 9.26 -0.41 -23.88
CA PHE A 110 7.98 -1.09 -23.98
C PHE A 110 6.91 -0.22 -24.68
N PRO A 111 7.09 0.17 -25.94
CA PRO A 111 6.22 1.15 -26.63
C PRO A 111 4.77 0.68 -26.82
N GLN A 112 4.51 -0.63 -26.69
CA GLN A 112 3.19 -1.23 -26.84
C GLN A 112 2.55 -1.60 -25.49
N ALA A 113 3.23 -1.38 -24.37
CA ALA A 113 2.71 -1.70 -23.05
C ALA A 113 1.54 -0.78 -22.70
N LYS A 114 0.36 -1.39 -22.58
CA LYS A 114 -0.89 -0.72 -22.19
C LYS A 114 -1.81 -1.70 -21.49
N GLY A 115 -2.83 -1.16 -20.81
CA GLY A 115 -3.87 -1.93 -20.15
C GLY A 115 -3.45 -2.51 -18.80
N LEU A 116 -4.38 -3.22 -18.17
CA LEU A 116 -4.21 -3.78 -16.83
C LEU A 116 -3.26 -4.99 -16.82
N ARG A 117 -2.68 -5.26 -15.65
CA ARG A 117 -1.90 -6.45 -15.33
C ARG A 117 -2.49 -7.09 -14.10
N SER A 118 -2.70 -8.40 -14.16
CA SER A 118 -3.35 -9.19 -13.10
C SER A 118 -2.37 -10.16 -12.42
N GLN A 119 -1.10 -10.14 -12.81
CA GLN A 119 -0.08 -10.93 -12.12
C GLN A 119 0.02 -10.47 -10.67
N PHE A 120 0.10 -11.43 -9.75
CA PHE A 120 0.39 -11.11 -8.36
C PHE A 120 1.80 -10.54 -8.26
N SER A 121 1.92 -9.43 -7.55
CA SER A 121 3.16 -8.69 -7.35
C SER A 121 3.13 -8.03 -5.97
N HIS A 122 4.32 -7.76 -5.43
CA HIS A 122 4.52 -7.20 -4.12
C HIS A 122 5.61 -6.11 -4.14
N LEU A 123 5.66 -5.25 -3.11
CA LEU A 123 6.64 -4.16 -3.03
C LEU A 123 8.10 -4.64 -3.18
N VAL A 124 8.40 -5.85 -2.70
CA VAL A 124 9.75 -6.45 -2.81
C VAL A 124 10.18 -6.74 -4.26
N ASP A 125 9.25 -6.72 -5.21
CA ASP A 125 9.50 -6.88 -6.64
C ASP A 125 10.07 -5.62 -7.29
N ILE A 126 9.97 -4.45 -6.63
CA ILE A 126 10.47 -3.18 -7.17
C ILE A 126 12.00 -3.17 -7.29
N ALA A 127 12.72 -3.59 -6.25
CA ALA A 127 14.18 -3.63 -6.27
C ALA A 127 14.76 -4.49 -7.42
N PRO A 128 14.36 -5.77 -7.61
CA PRO A 128 14.84 -6.57 -8.74
C PRO A 128 14.39 -6.00 -10.09
N THR A 129 13.23 -5.35 -10.18
CA THR A 129 12.80 -4.63 -11.39
C THR A 129 13.79 -3.52 -11.76
N LEU A 130 14.23 -2.72 -10.78
CA LEU A 130 15.20 -1.63 -11.00
C LEU A 130 16.59 -2.16 -11.38
N TYR A 131 17.06 -3.23 -10.73
CA TYR A 131 18.32 -3.87 -11.09
C TYR A 131 18.30 -4.44 -12.52
N GLU A 132 17.21 -5.11 -12.90
CA GLU A 132 17.04 -5.59 -14.28
C GLU A 132 16.98 -4.43 -15.29
N ALA A 133 16.24 -3.36 -14.96
CA ALA A 133 16.13 -2.17 -15.80
C ALA A 133 17.48 -1.50 -16.04
N ALA A 134 18.29 -1.37 -14.99
CA ALA A 134 19.60 -0.75 -15.04
C ALA A 134 20.70 -1.67 -15.63
N HIS A 135 20.39 -2.94 -15.89
CA HIS A 135 21.37 -3.97 -16.25
C HIS A 135 22.49 -4.11 -15.20
N ILE A 136 22.13 -4.01 -13.92
CA ILE A 136 23.06 -4.11 -12.78
C ILE A 136 22.76 -5.39 -12.00
N THR A 137 23.78 -6.19 -11.74
CA THR A 137 23.67 -7.31 -10.79
C THR A 137 23.62 -6.78 -9.36
N SER A 138 22.60 -7.17 -8.58
CA SER A 138 22.51 -6.80 -7.17
C SER A 138 23.79 -7.21 -6.42
N PRO A 139 24.43 -6.30 -5.68
CA PRO A 139 25.66 -6.60 -4.97
C PRO A 139 25.41 -7.57 -3.83
N THR A 140 26.30 -8.56 -3.65
CA THR A 140 26.28 -9.46 -2.49
C THR A 140 26.92 -8.83 -1.26
N THR A 141 27.70 -7.76 -1.43
CA THR A 141 28.29 -6.96 -0.36
C THR A 141 28.27 -5.47 -0.70
N THR A 142 28.03 -4.61 0.29
CA THR A 142 28.14 -3.14 0.16
C THR A 142 28.91 -2.61 1.36
N ASN A 143 29.97 -1.83 1.14
CA ASN A 143 30.86 -1.32 2.21
C ASN A 143 31.30 -2.43 3.18
N SER A 144 31.67 -3.61 2.66
CA SER A 144 32.05 -4.80 3.42
C SER A 144 30.94 -5.45 4.26
N VAL A 145 29.68 -5.04 4.11
CA VAL A 145 28.52 -5.67 4.76
C VAL A 145 27.85 -6.62 3.78
N ALA A 146 27.65 -7.88 4.19
CA ALA A 146 26.91 -8.87 3.41
C ALA A 146 25.44 -8.47 3.29
N GLN A 147 24.89 -8.55 2.08
CA GLN A 147 23.50 -8.20 1.80
C GLN A 147 22.64 -9.46 1.76
N TRP A 148 21.38 -9.34 2.17
CA TRP A 148 20.40 -10.40 1.94
C TRP A 148 20.07 -10.51 0.45
N PRO A 149 19.75 -11.72 -0.04
CA PRO A 149 19.21 -11.88 -1.38
C PRO A 149 17.95 -11.04 -1.56
N LEU A 150 17.72 -10.56 -2.79
CA LEU A 150 16.41 -10.00 -3.13
C LEU A 150 15.37 -11.12 -3.12
N GLU A 151 14.30 -10.94 -2.37
CA GLU A 151 13.23 -11.93 -2.21
C GLU A 151 12.15 -11.82 -3.30
N GLY A 152 12.09 -10.67 -3.99
CA GLY A 152 11.17 -10.43 -5.08
C GLY A 152 11.66 -10.89 -6.45
N THR A 153 10.83 -10.67 -7.45
CA THR A 153 11.11 -10.92 -8.86
C THR A 153 10.79 -9.69 -9.69
N SER A 154 11.52 -9.47 -10.78
CA SER A 154 11.26 -8.30 -11.62
C SER A 154 9.88 -8.34 -12.26
N LEU A 155 9.25 -7.17 -12.38
CA LEU A 155 7.95 -6.94 -13.02
C LEU A 155 8.05 -6.62 -14.50
N LEU A 156 9.26 -6.39 -15.05
CA LEU A 156 9.42 -5.94 -16.44
C LEU A 156 8.81 -6.91 -17.47
N TYR A 157 8.82 -8.21 -17.17
CA TYR A 157 8.21 -9.23 -18.04
C TYR A 157 6.72 -8.97 -18.29
N THR A 158 6.01 -8.36 -17.33
CA THR A 158 4.58 -8.07 -17.47
C THR A 158 4.31 -7.06 -18.59
N LEU A 159 5.27 -6.17 -18.88
CA LEU A 159 5.09 -5.12 -19.89
C LEU A 159 5.07 -5.69 -21.32
N ASP A 160 5.89 -6.68 -21.61
CA ASP A 160 5.94 -7.39 -22.89
C ASP A 160 4.96 -8.57 -22.98
N GLN A 161 4.71 -9.24 -21.86
CA GLN A 161 3.95 -10.48 -21.80
C GLN A 161 2.74 -10.30 -20.87
N PRO A 162 1.69 -9.56 -21.31
CA PRO A 162 0.57 -9.19 -20.45
C PRO A 162 -0.18 -10.38 -19.85
N ASN A 163 -0.10 -11.56 -20.48
CA ASN A 163 -0.79 -12.78 -20.07
C ASN A 163 0.18 -13.84 -19.49
N ALA A 164 1.45 -13.50 -19.25
CA ALA A 164 2.37 -14.43 -18.61
C ALA A 164 1.90 -14.74 -17.17
N PRO A 165 2.14 -15.96 -16.67
CA PRO A 165 1.87 -16.29 -15.26
C PRO A 165 2.66 -15.40 -14.30
N SER A 166 2.11 -15.16 -13.11
CA SER A 166 2.82 -14.52 -12.00
C SER A 166 4.13 -15.27 -11.71
N ARG A 167 5.24 -14.53 -11.60
CA ARG A 167 6.53 -15.07 -11.12
C ARG A 167 6.68 -15.02 -9.61
N HIS A 168 5.85 -14.22 -8.94
CA HIS A 168 5.79 -14.13 -7.48
C HIS A 168 4.78 -15.15 -6.97
N HIS A 169 5.27 -16.23 -6.36
CA HIS A 169 4.45 -17.40 -6.02
C HIS A 169 3.98 -17.43 -4.57
N VAL A 170 4.75 -16.87 -3.65
CA VAL A 170 4.47 -16.89 -2.21
C VAL A 170 4.89 -15.56 -1.59
N GLN A 171 4.00 -14.94 -0.81
CA GLN A 171 4.30 -13.72 -0.05
C GLN A 171 3.66 -13.81 1.33
N TYR A 172 4.41 -13.46 2.37
CA TYR A 172 3.90 -13.34 3.74
C TYR A 172 3.74 -11.87 4.13
N PHE A 173 2.69 -11.57 4.90
CA PHE A 173 2.39 -10.25 5.43
C PHE A 173 2.15 -10.36 6.93
N ALA A 174 2.68 -9.42 7.71
CA ALA A 174 2.35 -9.32 9.12
C ALA A 174 2.53 -7.90 9.66
N THR A 175 1.54 -7.42 10.41
CA THR A 175 1.60 -6.15 11.13
C THR A 175 0.68 -6.23 12.33
N ASN A 176 1.17 -5.85 13.51
CA ASN A 176 0.37 -5.76 14.75
C ASN A 176 -0.46 -7.02 15.07
N GLY A 177 0.01 -8.20 14.65
CA GLY A 177 -0.69 -9.47 14.85
C GLY A 177 -1.60 -9.90 13.72
N ASN A 178 -2.10 -8.96 12.91
CA ASN A 178 -2.73 -9.26 11.63
C ASN A 178 -1.68 -9.90 10.72
N ARG A 179 -2.05 -10.98 10.03
CA ARG A 179 -1.12 -11.71 9.17
C ARG A 179 -1.84 -12.41 8.04
N SER A 180 -1.15 -12.60 6.93
CA SER A 180 -1.62 -13.41 5.82
C SER A 180 -0.47 -14.06 5.07
N ILE A 181 -0.83 -15.04 4.25
CA ILE A 181 0.06 -15.61 3.25
C ILE A 181 -0.69 -15.74 1.93
N TYR A 182 -0.08 -15.22 0.88
CA TYR A 182 -0.44 -15.52 -0.50
C TYR A 182 0.38 -16.74 -0.97
N ALA A 183 -0.27 -17.66 -1.69
CA ALA A 183 0.38 -18.78 -2.36
C ALA A 183 -0.38 -19.17 -3.65
N ASN A 184 0.18 -18.82 -4.81
CA ASN A 184 -0.32 -19.22 -6.13
C ASN A 184 -1.83 -19.01 -6.33
N GLY A 185 -2.31 -17.79 -6.08
CA GLY A 185 -3.72 -17.42 -6.17
C GLY A 185 -4.50 -17.59 -4.87
N TRP A 186 -4.02 -18.39 -3.93
CA TRP A 186 -4.68 -18.53 -2.63
C TRP A 186 -4.20 -17.46 -1.66
N TRP A 187 -5.12 -16.92 -0.87
CA TRP A 187 -4.84 -16.00 0.22
C TRP A 187 -5.43 -16.55 1.52
N ALA A 188 -4.58 -16.83 2.50
CA ALA A 188 -4.99 -17.23 3.85
C ALA A 188 -4.64 -16.11 4.84
N GLY A 189 -5.65 -15.56 5.52
CA GLY A 189 -5.50 -14.41 6.40
C GLY A 189 -6.08 -14.62 7.80
N ILE A 190 -5.53 -13.93 8.79
CA ILE A 190 -6.05 -13.79 10.15
C ILE A 190 -6.11 -12.31 10.49
N LEU A 191 -7.32 -11.80 10.69
CA LEU A 191 -7.53 -10.52 11.36
C LEU A 191 -7.53 -10.74 12.87
N ALA A 192 -6.54 -10.18 13.53
CA ALA A 192 -6.39 -10.22 14.97
C ALA A 192 -7.26 -9.16 15.66
N GLN A 193 -7.25 -7.93 15.13
CA GLN A 193 -8.07 -6.83 15.63
C GLN A 193 -8.29 -5.82 14.50
N GLN A 194 -9.47 -5.20 14.45
CA GLN A 194 -9.71 -4.06 13.57
C GLN A 194 -8.87 -2.86 14.02
N THR A 195 -8.28 -2.13 13.07
CA THR A 195 -7.40 -0.99 13.36
C THR A 195 -8.05 0.09 14.24
N TRP A 196 -9.34 0.36 14.07
CA TRP A 196 -10.06 1.38 14.85
C TRP A 196 -10.55 0.93 16.23
N GLU A 197 -10.34 -0.33 16.62
CA GLU A 197 -10.77 -0.86 17.93
C GLU A 197 -9.75 -0.65 19.05
N GLY A 198 -8.49 -0.36 18.72
CA GLY A 198 -7.47 -0.12 19.71
C GLY A 198 -7.38 1.34 20.21
N PRO A 199 -6.76 1.58 21.37
CA PRO A 199 -6.56 2.93 21.89
C PRO A 199 -5.87 3.83 20.86
N ASN A 200 -6.45 5.00 20.59
CA ASN A 200 -5.96 5.96 19.59
C ASN A 200 -5.89 5.44 18.14
N GLY A 201 -6.65 4.39 17.78
CA GLY A 201 -6.68 3.89 16.40
C GLY A 201 -5.49 3.01 16.01
N SER A 202 -4.78 2.45 16.99
CA SER A 202 -3.69 1.50 16.77
C SER A 202 -4.14 0.09 17.15
N ALA A 203 -4.01 -0.88 16.26
CA ALA A 203 -4.17 -2.29 16.61
C ALA A 203 -3.05 -2.70 17.58
N TYR A 204 -3.40 -3.18 18.77
CA TYR A 204 -2.44 -3.72 19.73
C TYR A 204 -2.90 -5.12 20.11
N LEU A 205 -2.14 -6.14 19.69
CA LEU A 205 -2.30 -7.45 20.29
C LEU A 205 -1.88 -7.38 21.77
N THR A 206 -2.80 -7.70 22.67
CA THR A 206 -2.44 -8.17 24.00
C THR A 206 -1.68 -9.50 23.87
N GLN A 207 -0.51 -9.59 24.50
CA GLN A 207 0.30 -10.82 24.56
C GLN A 207 -0.58 -12.06 24.85
N GLY A 208 -0.52 -13.09 24.00
CA GLY A 208 -1.04 -14.43 24.30
C GLY A 208 -2.30 -14.89 23.56
N GLN A 209 -2.87 -14.12 22.61
CA GLN A 209 -4.08 -14.51 21.87
C GLN A 209 -3.81 -15.02 20.43
N HIS A 210 -2.62 -15.51 20.13
CA HIS A 210 -2.26 -15.84 18.74
C HIS A 210 -3.05 -17.00 18.11
N ASP A 211 -3.68 -17.86 18.92
CA ASP A 211 -4.28 -19.12 18.47
C ASP A 211 -5.83 -19.14 18.53
N THR A 212 -6.46 -18.03 18.92
CA THR A 212 -7.94 -17.95 19.04
C THR A 212 -8.63 -17.35 17.82
N HIS A 213 -7.85 -16.80 16.87
CA HIS A 213 -8.40 -16.09 15.71
C HIS A 213 -8.75 -17.05 14.56
N GLN A 214 -9.86 -16.74 13.89
CA GLN A 214 -10.35 -17.52 12.74
C GLN A 214 -9.48 -17.23 11.50
N TRP A 215 -9.17 -18.28 10.75
CA TRP A 215 -8.57 -18.14 9.43
C TRP A 215 -9.66 -17.93 8.38
N GLU A 216 -9.37 -17.03 7.46
CA GLU A 216 -10.14 -16.85 6.23
C GLU A 216 -9.29 -17.30 5.05
N LEU A 217 -9.91 -17.97 4.08
CA LEU A 217 -9.25 -18.47 2.88
C LEU A 217 -10.00 -17.99 1.64
N TYR A 218 -9.28 -17.36 0.73
CA TYR A 218 -9.80 -16.82 -0.52
C TYR A 218 -8.99 -17.35 -1.70
N ASN A 219 -9.64 -17.57 -2.84
CA ASN A 219 -8.96 -17.77 -4.12
C ASN A 219 -9.10 -16.47 -4.92
N LEU A 220 -7.98 -15.81 -5.19
CA LEU A 220 -7.92 -14.52 -5.88
C LEU A 220 -8.07 -14.63 -7.41
N ASN A 221 -8.17 -15.86 -7.94
CA ASN A 221 -8.43 -16.11 -9.35
C ASN A 221 -9.92 -16.24 -9.70
N ASP A 222 -10.79 -16.31 -8.69
CA ASP A 222 -12.25 -16.43 -8.83
C ASP A 222 -12.92 -15.06 -8.76
#